data_AF-A0A6V7IRZ9-F1
#
_entry.id   AF-A0A6V7IRZ9-F1
#
_cell.length_a   1.000
_cell.length_b   1.000
_cell.length_c   1.000
_cell.angle_alpha   90.00
_cell.angle_beta   90.00
_cell.angle_gamma   90.00
#
_symmetry.space_group_name_H-M   'P 1'
#
loop_
_entity.id
_entity.type
_entity.pdbx_description
1 polymer ?
#
loop_
_entity_poly.entity_id
_entity_poly.type
_entity_poly.pdbx_seq_one_letter_code
_entity_poly.pdbx_strand_id
1 'polypeptide(L)' 'NVLINIECKAWAKNIIHDRVERRGSVHFELMVD' A
#
# COMPACT_ATOMS: atom_id res chain seq x y z
N ASN A 1 -21.84 2.59 -1.94
CA ASN A 1 -21.25 1.47 -1.20
C ASN A 1 -20.23 0.80 -2.11
N VAL A 2 -19.07 1.44 -2.27
CA VAL A 2 -17.95 1.06 -3.14
C VAL A 2 -16.73 0.83 -2.25
N LEU A 3 -16.04 -0.29 -2.47
CA LEU A 3 -14.78 -0.61 -1.81
C LEU A 3 -13.61 -0.22 -2.73
N ILE A 4 -12.69 0.61 -2.22
CA ILE A 4 -11.50 1.03 -2.95
C ILE A 4 -10.27 0.45 -2.25
N ASN A 5 -9.47 -0.30 -3.01
CA ASN A 5 -8.20 -0.87 -2.56
C ASN A 5 -7.05 0.04 -2.98
N ILE A 6 -6.27 0.53 -2.01
CA ILE A 6 -5.15 1.43 -2.27
C ILE A 6 -3.86 0.80 -1.76
N GLU A 7 -2.82 0.79 -2.60
CA GLU A 7 -1.45 0.46 -2.20
C GLU A 7 -0.54 1.64 -2.54
N CYS A 8 0.15 2.19 -1.55
CA CYS A 8 1.13 3.26 -1.72
C CYS A 8 2.54 2.71 -1.50
N LYS A 9 3.47 3.02 -2.41
CA LYS A 9 4.87 2.58 -2.33
C LYS A 9 5.80 3.77 -2.10
N ALA A 10 6.75 3.63 -1.17
CA ALA A 10 7.77 4.63 -0.93
C ALA A 10 8.94 4.44 -1.91
N TRP A 11 9.30 5.46 -2.69
CA TRP A 11 10.35 5.37 -3.71
C TRP A 11 11.63 6.07 -3.25
N ALA A 12 12.64 5.29 -2.91
CA ALA A 12 14.01 5.76 -2.68
C ALA A 12 15.00 4.63 -2.93
N LYS A 13 16.25 4.95 -3.26
CA LYS A 13 17.29 3.97 -3.62
C LYS A 13 17.59 2.93 -2.53
N ASN A 14 17.29 3.25 -1.27
CA ASN A 14 17.55 2.43 -0.09
C ASN A 14 16.29 1.78 0.51
N ILE A 15 15.14 1.89 -0.17
CA ILE A 15 13.90 1.27 0.30
C ILE A 15 13.73 -0.07 -0.40
N ILE A 16 13.61 -1.12 0.43
CA ILE A 16 13.29 -2.48 -0.03
C ILE A 16 11.77 -2.62 -0.07
N HIS A 17 11.23 -2.98 -1.23
CA HIS A 17 9.83 -3.34 -1.39
C HIS A 17 9.68 -4.85 -1.23
N ASP A 18 9.16 -5.27 -0.08
CA ASP A 18 8.88 -6.68 0.20
C ASP A 18 7.38 -6.85 0.43
N ARG A 19 6.74 -7.71 -0.38
CA ARG A 19 5.31 -8.00 -0.30
C ARG A 19 4.94 -8.95 0.83
N VAL A 20 5.85 -9.82 1.25
CA VAL A 20 5.60 -10.79 2.34
C VAL A 20 5.60 -10.04 3.67
N GLU A 21 6.64 -9.23 3.88
CA GLU A 21 6.82 -8.42 5.09
C GLU A 21 6.11 -7.06 5.03
N ARG A 22 5.47 -6.73 3.90
CA ARG A 22 4.83 -5.43 3.62
C ARG A 22 5.77 -4.24 3.87
N ARG A 23 7.06 -4.39 3.56
CA ARG A 23 8.06 -3.33 3.72
C ARG A 23 8.08 -2.44 2.50
N GLY A 24 8.24 -1.13 2.72
CA GLY A 24 8.31 -0.14 1.64
C GLY A 24 6.96 0.18 0.97
N SER A 25 5.86 -0.40 1.44
CA SER A 25 4.50 -0.05 1.00
C SER A 25 3.50 -0.07 2.14
N VAL A 26 2.41 0.67 1.98
CA VAL A 26 1.25 0.65 2.88
C VAL A 26 0.01 0.31 2.06
N HIS A 27 -0.86 -0.50 2.64
CA HIS A 27 -2.13 -0.87 2.06
C HIS A 27 -3.26 -0.51 3.02
N PHE A 28 -4.31 0.11 2.47
CA PHE A 28 -5.53 0.42 3.22
C PHE A 28 -6.74 0.37 2.28
N GLU A 29 -7.90 0.16 2.88
CA GLU A 29 -9.18 0.04 2.21
C GLU A 29 -10.07 1.22 2.59
N LEU A 30 -10.81 1.74 1.62
CA LEU A 30 -11.81 2.79 1.84
C LEU A 30 -13.19 2.29 1.43
N MET A 31 -14.17 2.47 2.32
CA MET A 31 -15.59 2.27 2.01
C MET A 31 -16.25 3.63 1.79
N VAL A 32 -16.86 3.80 0.62
CA VAL A 32 -17.60 5.02 0.26
C VAL A 32 -19.07 4.64 -0.01
N ASP A 33 -19.99 5.30 0.69
CA ASP A 33 -21.43 5.08 0.55
C ASP A 33 -21.99 5.50 -0.81
#